data_AF-A0A7Y3GMG5-F1
#
_entry.id   AF-A0A7Y3GMG5-F1
#
_cell.length_a   1.000
_cell.length_b   1.000
_cell.length_c   1.000
_cell.angle_alpha   90.00
_cell.angle_beta   90.00
_cell.angle_gamma   90.00
#
_symmetry.space_group_name_H-M   'P 1'
#
loop_
_entity.id
_entity.type
_entity.pdbx_description
1 polymer ?
#
loop_
_entity_poly.entity_id
_entity_poly.type
_entity_poly.pdbx_seq_one_letter_code
_entity_poly.pdbx_strand_id
1 'polypeptide(L)' 'FGKPEEFAAAVTFLASQRASYITGASLAIDGGWIKGI' A
#
# COMPACT_ATOMS: atom_id res chain seq x y z
N PHE A 1 -13.82 -6.54 -5.37
CA PHE A 1 -12.84 -5.88 -6.25
C PHE A 1 -12.45 -4.56 -5.62
N GLY A 2 -11.15 -4.27 -5.54
CA GLY A 2 -10.65 -3.01 -4.97
C GLY A 2 -10.96 -1.84 -5.90
N LYS A 3 -11.22 -0.67 -5.32
CA LYS A 3 -11.51 0.55 -6.05
C LYS A 3 -10.21 1.30 -6.40
N PRO A 4 -10.12 2.00 -7.53
CA PRO A 4 -8.92 2.76 -7.91
C PRO A 4 -8.41 3.70 -6.82
N GLU A 5 -9.32 4.27 -6.01
CA GLU A 5 -8.99 5.21 -4.94
C GLU A 5 -8.16 4.55 -3.82
N GLU A 6 -8.35 3.25 -3.57
CA GLU A 6 -7.59 2.50 -2.56
C GLU A 6 -6.11 2.36 -2.97
N PHE A 7 -5.86 2.14 -4.26
CA PHE A 7 -4.51 2.11 -4.83
C PHE A 7 -3.88 3.50 -4.82
N ALA A 8 -4.63 4.52 -5.22
CA ALA A 8 -4.14 5.90 -5.24
C ALA A 8 -3.71 6.36 -3.84
N ALA A 9 -4.48 6.02 -2.80
CA ALA A 9 -4.13 6.33 -1.42
C ALA A 9 -2.82 5.65 -0.97
N ALA A 10 -2.64 4.36 -1.28
CA ALA A 10 -1.44 3.63 -0.93
C ALA A 10 -0.19 4.16 -1.67
N VAL A 11 -0.31 4.45 -2.96
CA VAL A 11 0.77 5.06 -3.75
C VAL A 11 1.11 6.45 -3.21
N THR A 12 0.10 7.26 -2.88
CA THR A 12 0.30 8.59 -2.28
C THR A 12 1.04 8.50 -0.96
N PHE A 13 0.71 7.52 -0.11
CA PHE A 13 1.44 7.28 1.13
C PHE A 13 2.91 6.90 0.86
N LEU A 14 3.17 5.95 -0.04
CA LEU A 14 4.52 5.51 -0.38
C LEU A 14 5.37 6.62 -1.01
N ALA A 15 4.75 7.52 -1.77
CA ALA A 15 5.43 8.68 -2.35
C ALA A 15 5.66 9.83 -1.36
N SER A 16 5.03 9.78 -0.18
CA SER A 16 5.13 10.85 0.83
C SER A 16 6.41 10.74 1.66
N GLN A 17 6.83 11.85 2.28
CA GLN A 17 7.95 11.86 3.24
C GLN A 17 7.74 10.92 4.43
N ARG A 18 6.50 10.52 4.73
CA ARG A 18 6.18 9.61 5.84
C ARG A 18 6.67 8.18 5.58
N ALA A 19 6.89 7.82 4.33
CA ALA A 19 7.41 6.53 3.91
C ALA A 19 8.93 6.55 3.68
N SER A 20 9.65 7.57 4.16
CA SER A 20 11.11 7.75 3.90
C SER A 20 11.99 6.58 4.34
N TYR A 21 11.52 5.75 5.26
CA TYR A 21 12.23 4.55 5.75
C TYR A 21 11.73 3.24 5.12
N ILE A 22 10.76 3.30 4.20
CA ILE A 22 10.15 2.12 3.58
C ILE A 22 10.78 1.92 2.20
N THR A 23 11.66 0.93 2.10
CA THR A 23 12.31 0.54 0.84
C THR A 23 12.32 -0.97 0.67
N GLY A 24 12.15 -1.46 -0.56
CA GLY A 24 12.19 -2.90 -0.85
C GLY A 24 11.01 -3.71 -0.29
N ALA A 25 9.97 -3.04 0.20
CA ALA A 25 8.76 -3.68 0.72
C ALA A 25 7.68 -3.77 -0.35
N SER A 26 6.94 -4.88 -0.36
CA SER A 26 5.70 -5.05 -1.14
C SER A 26 4.50 -4.84 -0.24
N LEU A 27 3.62 -3.89 -0.60
CA LEU A 27 2.38 -3.61 0.12
C LEU A 27 1.19 -4.21 -0.64
N ALA A 28 0.51 -5.18 -0.05
CA ALA A 28 -0.73 -5.75 -0.58
C ALA A 28 -1.92 -4.80 -0.33
N ILE A 29 -2.76 -4.61 -1.35
CA ILE A 29 -3.98 -3.80 -1.29
C ILE A 29 -5.16 -4.69 -1.69
N ASP A 30 -5.48 -5.64 -0.83
CA ASP A 30 -6.46 -6.71 -1.11
C ASP A 30 -7.62 -6.74 -0.09
N GLY A 31 -7.69 -5.75 0.80
CA GLY A 31 -8.69 -5.70 1.86
C GLY A 31 -8.48 -6.74 2.97
N GLY A 32 -7.27 -7.30 3.10
CA GLY A 32 -6.95 -8.34 4.08
C GLY A 32 -7.33 -9.75 3.62
N TRP A 33 -7.48 -9.95 2.31
CA TRP A 33 -7.78 -11.26 1.72
C TRP A 33 -6.65 -12.26 1.98
N ILE A 34 -5.42 -11.84 1.75
CA ILE A 34 -4.23 -12.60 2.11
C ILE A 34 -3.86 -12.22 3.54
N LYS A 35 -3.98 -13.18 4.46
CA LYS A 35 -3.38 -13.03 5.77
C LYS A 35 -1.87 -13.18 5.60
N GLY A 36 -1.15 -12.07 5.76
CA GLY A 36 0.30 -12.08 5.84
C GLY A 36 0.79 -13.10 6.88
N ILE A 37 1.97 -13.66 6.63
CA ILE A 37 2.67 -14.53 7.58
C ILE A 37 2.98 -13.81 8.90
#